data_AF-A0A094GDW1-F1
#
_entry.id   AF-A0A094GDW1-F1
#
_cell.length_a   1.000
_cell.length_b   1.000
_cell.length_c   1.000
_cell.angle_alpha   90.00
_cell.angle_beta   90.00
_cell.angle_gamma   90.00
#
_symmetry.space_group_name_H-M   'P 1'
#
loop_
_entity.id
_entity.type
_entity.pdbx_description
1 polymer ?
#
loop_
_entity_poly.entity_id
_entity_poly.type
_entity_poly.pdbx_seq_one_letter_code
_entity_poly.pdbx_strand_id
1 'polypeptide(L)'
;MYGFAFGRWLTGRIVAVRALVDNHHVMTELNSEYIRHKSIGKDTMSEGTVDMRIDPARAKTLVSNLQHVSGLISSRAQGRKVRLVAVSKLKPAADILALHQEIKQEHFGENYAQELTEKAEVLPKSIKWHFIGGLQSNKCKPLASTIPNLWVVSSIDSIKKATQLDLGRASLSPPATTPLYVHVQVNTSGEEAKSGCQPGAETLELCRHIKDNCANLQLLGLMTIGAIARSQATTPENENEDFVALTKERDALVKELGGELELSMGMSDDFEGAVAMGSGEVRVGSTIFGTRPAKADFSVKG
;
A
#
# COMPACT_ATOMS: atom_id res chain seq x y z
N MET A 1 55.19 -30.04 -42.37
CA MET A 1 56.36 -29.25 -41.92
C MET A 1 55.89 -28.34 -40.79
N TYR A 2 56.41 -28.59 -39.57
CA TYR A 2 56.41 -27.79 -38.33
C TYR A 2 55.05 -27.23 -37.82
N GLY A 3 54.60 -27.41 -36.57
CA GLY A 3 55.24 -27.84 -35.33
C GLY A 3 54.76 -26.94 -34.16
N PHE A 4 54.15 -27.54 -33.13
CA PHE A 4 53.63 -26.95 -31.89
C PHE A 4 54.58 -26.01 -31.14
N ALA A 5 54.04 -25.07 -30.33
CA ALA A 5 54.56 -24.78 -28.99
C ALA A 5 53.55 -24.02 -28.09
N PHE A 6 53.14 -24.71 -27.01
CA PHE A 6 52.46 -24.20 -25.81
C PHE A 6 53.54 -23.77 -24.81
N GLY A 7 53.44 -22.59 -24.20
CA GLY A 7 54.38 -22.12 -23.18
C GLY A 7 53.79 -22.26 -21.78
N ARG A 8 54.34 -23.19 -20.99
CA ARG A 8 54.09 -23.38 -19.55
C ARG A 8 55.45 -23.40 -18.86
N TRP A 9 55.66 -22.60 -17.81
CA TRP A 9 56.76 -22.80 -16.85
C TRP A 9 56.18 -23.05 -15.45
N LEU A 10 56.52 -24.22 -14.92
CA LEU A 10 56.48 -24.63 -13.51
C LEU A 10 57.61 -23.89 -12.75
N THR A 11 57.62 -23.71 -11.43
CA THR A 11 57.81 -24.70 -10.34
C THR A 11 57.63 -23.96 -8.99
N GLY A 12 56.92 -24.49 -7.97
CA GLY A 12 57.43 -25.43 -6.94
C GLY A 12 58.40 -24.72 -5.96
N ARG A 13 58.34 -24.79 -4.63
CA ARG A 13 57.81 -25.77 -3.66
C ARG A 13 57.78 -25.14 -2.25
N ILE A 14 56.91 -25.72 -1.43
CA ILE A 14 56.75 -25.61 0.04
C ILE A 14 57.96 -26.18 0.79
N VAL A 15 58.39 -25.56 1.92
CA VAL A 15 58.83 -26.22 3.17
C VAL A 15 58.56 -25.28 4.37
N ALA A 16 58.16 -25.86 5.49
CA ALA A 16 57.62 -25.25 6.71
C ALA A 16 58.62 -25.21 7.90
N VAL A 17 58.12 -24.63 9.01
CA VAL A 17 58.41 -24.94 10.44
C VAL A 17 59.32 -23.98 11.25
N ARG A 18 58.65 -23.07 12.00
CA ARG A 18 58.60 -22.92 13.48
C ARG A 18 59.89 -22.69 14.32
N ALA A 19 59.96 -21.53 15.01
CA ALA A 19 60.29 -21.33 16.44
C ALA A 19 60.24 -19.81 16.75
N LEU A 20 59.34 -19.28 17.58
CA LEU A 20 59.26 -19.22 19.06
C LEU A 20 60.12 -18.10 19.72
N VAL A 21 59.43 -17.32 20.57
CA VAL A 21 59.88 -16.54 21.76
C VAL A 21 60.05 -15.01 21.63
N ASP A 22 59.07 -14.34 22.26
CA ASP A 22 59.07 -13.11 23.07
C ASP A 22 59.68 -11.80 22.57
N ASN A 23 58.82 -10.77 22.48
CA ASN A 23 59.02 -9.64 23.38
C ASN A 23 57.71 -8.90 23.69
N HIS A 24 57.40 -8.86 24.98
CA HIS A 24 56.39 -8.02 25.61
C HIS A 24 56.64 -6.54 25.33
N HIS A 25 55.76 -5.90 24.57
CA HIS A 25 55.26 -4.52 24.75
C HIS A 25 54.34 -4.21 23.57
N VAL A 26 53.34 -3.35 23.79
CA VAL A 26 52.29 -2.96 22.84
C VAL A 26 51.03 -3.84 22.86
N MET A 27 50.40 -3.97 24.05
CA MET A 27 48.97 -4.27 24.16
C MET A 27 48.38 -3.58 25.41
N THR A 28 48.55 -2.26 25.53
CA THR A 28 47.94 -1.49 26.63
C THR A 28 47.56 -0.06 26.29
N GLU A 29 47.20 0.23 25.03
CA GLU A 29 46.69 1.56 24.64
C GLU A 29 45.42 1.57 23.79
N LEU A 30 44.81 0.41 23.47
CA LEU A 30 43.60 0.36 22.64
C LEU A 30 42.29 0.05 23.38
N ASN A 31 42.28 0.09 24.72
CA ASN A 31 41.09 -0.26 25.52
C ASN A 31 40.65 0.82 26.54
N SER A 32 41.14 2.06 26.42
CA SER A 32 40.74 3.17 27.30
C SER A 32 39.84 4.23 26.63
N GLU A 33 39.61 4.19 25.32
CA GLU A 33 38.72 5.13 24.63
C GLU A 33 37.29 4.59 24.43
N TYR A 34 37.03 3.31 24.69
CA TYR A 34 35.72 2.70 24.48
C TYR A 34 34.74 2.84 25.67
N ILE A 35 35.21 3.31 26.84
CA ILE A 35 34.37 3.55 28.02
C ILE A 35 34.69 4.93 28.63
N ARG A 36 34.38 5.99 27.89
CA ARG A 36 34.13 7.36 28.40
C ARG A 36 33.71 8.24 27.24
N HIS A 37 32.46 8.15 26.82
CA HIS A 37 31.69 9.23 26.15
C HIS A 37 30.23 8.78 26.07
N LYS A 38 29.62 8.60 27.24
CA LYS A 38 28.18 8.41 27.40
C LYS A 38 27.70 9.40 28.46
N SER A 39 27.55 10.67 28.07
CA SER A 39 26.65 11.65 28.69
C SER A 39 26.78 13.02 28.00
N ILE A 40 25.63 13.56 27.56
CA ILE A 40 25.30 14.98 27.30
C ILE A 40 25.60 15.56 25.90
N GLY A 41 24.51 16.04 25.25
CA GLY A 41 24.45 16.85 24.03
C GLY A 41 23.60 16.20 22.93
N LYS A 42 22.26 16.11 23.05
CA LYS A 42 21.27 17.08 22.53
C LYS A 42 21.57 17.65 21.13
N ASP A 43 20.57 17.49 20.26
CA ASP A 43 20.28 18.22 19.02
C ASP A 43 20.72 17.60 17.68
N THR A 44 19.96 16.60 17.25
CA THR A 44 19.51 16.47 15.85
C THR A 44 17.98 16.22 15.83
N MET A 45 17.20 17.30 15.86
CA MET A 45 15.83 17.37 15.32
C MET A 45 15.95 18.08 13.95
N SER A 46 15.24 17.74 12.88
CA SER A 46 13.80 17.49 12.83
C SER A 46 13.38 16.67 11.60
N GLU A 47 12.84 15.47 11.79
CA GLU A 47 11.68 15.05 11.00
C GLU A 47 10.46 15.61 11.72
N GLY A 48 9.63 16.39 11.03
CA GLY A 48 8.49 17.08 11.63
C GLY A 48 7.41 16.12 12.11
N THR A 49 7.62 15.45 13.24
CA THR A 49 6.56 14.76 13.95
C THR A 49 5.80 15.80 14.76
N VAL A 50 4.60 16.16 14.29
CA VAL A 50 3.59 16.77 15.15
C VAL A 50 3.47 15.87 16.40
N ASP A 51 3.56 16.46 17.60
CA ASP A 51 3.35 15.73 18.87
C ASP A 51 1.87 15.32 18.96
N MET A 52 1.54 14.25 18.24
CA MET A 52 0.22 13.64 18.22
C MET A 52 0.10 12.75 19.44
N ARG A 53 -0.63 13.21 20.45
CA ARG A 53 -0.94 12.39 21.62
C ARG A 53 -1.81 11.19 21.22
N ILE A 54 -1.26 10.00 21.39
CA ILE A 54 -1.99 8.74 21.26
C ILE A 54 -2.59 8.41 22.63
N ASP A 55 -3.91 8.27 22.70
CA ASP A 55 -4.59 7.70 23.88
C ASP A 55 -4.35 6.17 23.92
N PRO A 56 -3.69 5.63 24.96
CA PRO A 56 -3.41 4.20 25.06
C PRO A 56 -4.66 3.31 25.05
N ALA A 57 -5.77 3.77 25.64
CA ALA A 57 -7.01 2.99 25.67
C ALA A 57 -7.64 2.91 24.27
N ARG A 58 -7.63 4.02 23.54
CA ARG A 58 -8.03 4.07 22.13
C ARG A 58 -7.14 3.20 21.25
N ALA A 59 -5.82 3.31 21.40
CA ALA A 59 -4.85 2.50 20.66
C ALA A 59 -5.09 1.00 20.84
N LYS A 60 -5.26 0.54 22.09
CA LYS A 60 -5.57 -0.86 22.40
C LYS A 60 -6.85 -1.34 21.74
N THR A 61 -7.88 -0.50 21.71
CA THR A 61 -9.17 -0.82 21.06
C THR A 61 -8.98 -0.98 19.54
N LEU A 62 -8.27 -0.04 18.90
CA LEU A 62 -8.00 -0.08 17.46
C LEU A 62 -7.20 -1.32 17.06
N VAL A 63 -6.16 -1.65 17.84
CA VAL A 63 -5.32 -2.84 17.62
C VAL A 63 -6.17 -4.11 17.73
N SER A 64 -7.00 -4.23 18.78
CA SER A 64 -7.89 -5.37 18.95
C SER A 64 -8.86 -5.53 17.79
N ASN A 65 -9.47 -4.42 17.32
CA ASN A 65 -10.41 -4.45 16.21
C ASN A 65 -9.74 -4.85 14.89
N LEU A 66 -8.56 -4.28 14.59
CA LEU A 66 -7.83 -4.60 13.37
C LEU A 66 -7.34 -6.05 13.37
N GLN A 67 -6.83 -6.54 14.50
CA GLN A 67 -6.43 -7.95 14.65
C GLN A 67 -7.63 -8.90 14.48
N HIS A 68 -8.81 -8.54 15.00
CA HIS A 68 -10.04 -9.30 14.77
C HIS A 68 -10.39 -9.39 13.28
N VAL A 69 -10.40 -8.26 12.56
CA VAL A 69 -10.65 -8.22 11.11
C VAL A 69 -9.60 -9.04 10.34
N SER A 70 -8.32 -8.90 10.67
CA SER A 70 -7.24 -9.69 10.07
C SER A 70 -7.40 -11.20 10.31
N GLY A 71 -7.89 -11.59 11.49
CA GLY A 71 -8.20 -12.99 11.82
C GLY A 71 -9.34 -13.53 10.96
N LEU A 72 -10.41 -12.77 10.77
CA LEU A 72 -11.53 -13.12 9.88
C LEU A 72 -11.08 -13.23 8.42
N ILE A 73 -10.26 -12.29 7.94
CA ILE A 73 -9.70 -12.37 6.57
C ILE A 73 -8.88 -13.65 6.41
N SER A 74 -8.00 -13.94 7.38
CA SER A 74 -7.11 -15.11 7.32
C SER A 74 -7.90 -16.43 7.31
N SER A 75 -8.99 -16.53 8.06
CA SER A 75 -9.82 -17.74 8.10
C SER A 75 -10.59 -17.98 6.80
N ARG A 76 -10.96 -16.91 6.08
CA ARG A 76 -11.70 -17.00 4.80
C ARG A 76 -10.80 -17.06 3.56
N ALA A 77 -9.56 -16.59 3.65
CA ALA A 77 -8.67 -16.45 2.50
C ALA A 77 -8.12 -17.79 1.96
N GLN A 78 -8.24 -18.89 2.72
CA GLN A 78 -7.77 -20.22 2.31
C GLN A 78 -6.29 -20.22 1.87
N GLY A 79 -5.44 -19.50 2.58
CA GLY A 79 -4.01 -19.37 2.28
C GLY A 79 -3.66 -18.31 1.22
N ARG A 80 -4.65 -17.68 0.57
CA ARG A 80 -4.39 -16.50 -0.28
C ARG A 80 -3.95 -15.32 0.58
N LYS A 81 -3.04 -14.51 0.05
CA LYS A 81 -2.69 -13.23 0.65
C LYS A 81 -3.76 -12.21 0.27
N VAL A 82 -4.53 -11.75 1.25
CA VAL A 82 -5.50 -10.67 1.08
C VAL A 82 -5.03 -9.44 1.84
N ARG A 83 -4.99 -8.30 1.17
CA ARG A 83 -4.60 -7.02 1.77
C ARG A 83 -5.78 -6.40 2.52
N LEU A 84 -5.55 -6.04 3.77
CA LEU A 84 -6.47 -5.23 4.56
C LEU A 84 -6.09 -3.76 4.45
N VAL A 85 -6.98 -2.95 3.87
CA VAL A 85 -6.88 -1.49 3.85
C VAL A 85 -7.72 -0.94 4.99
N ALA A 86 -7.07 -0.33 5.99
CA ALA A 86 -7.74 0.33 7.09
C ALA A 86 -8.28 1.70 6.63
N VAL A 87 -9.60 1.80 6.43
CA VAL A 87 -10.24 3.01 5.89
C VAL A 87 -10.39 4.05 7.01
N SER A 88 -9.49 5.04 7.00
CA SER A 88 -9.31 6.04 8.05
C SER A 88 -9.93 7.41 7.74
N LYS A 89 -10.75 7.51 6.69
CA LYS A 89 -11.48 8.76 6.37
C LYS A 89 -12.24 9.30 7.58
N LEU A 90 -12.12 10.60 7.80
CA LEU A 90 -12.70 11.32 8.93
C LEU A 90 -12.26 10.77 10.30
N LYS A 91 -11.07 10.16 10.38
CA LYS A 91 -10.41 9.75 11.63
C LYS A 91 -9.13 10.56 11.86
N PRO A 92 -8.82 10.94 13.11
CA PRO A 92 -7.66 11.76 13.41
C PRO A 92 -6.36 11.02 13.05
N ALA A 93 -5.31 11.77 12.71
CA ALA A 93 -4.00 11.20 12.38
C ALA A 93 -3.42 10.36 13.54
N ALA A 94 -3.77 10.67 14.80
CA ALA A 94 -3.38 9.89 15.97
C ALA A 94 -3.87 8.43 15.94
N ASP A 95 -5.09 8.16 15.45
CA ASP A 95 -5.62 6.79 15.31
C ASP A 95 -4.78 5.97 14.30
N ILE A 96 -4.34 6.62 13.22
CA ILE A 96 -3.50 6.01 12.17
C ILE A 96 -2.09 5.76 12.71
N LEU A 97 -1.52 6.74 13.40
CA LEU A 97 -0.20 6.63 14.00
C LEU A 97 -0.15 5.49 15.02
N ALA A 98 -1.19 5.35 15.86
CA ALA A 98 -1.30 4.27 16.83
C ALA A 98 -1.23 2.89 16.16
N LEU A 99 -2.05 2.64 15.14
CA LEU A 99 -2.05 1.36 14.40
C LEU A 99 -0.72 1.09 13.70
N HIS A 100 -0.11 2.12 13.10
CA HIS A 100 1.19 1.99 12.44
C HIS A 100 2.33 1.69 13.44
N GLN A 101 2.33 2.32 14.62
CA GLN A 101 3.39 2.10 15.62
C GLN A 101 3.28 0.72 16.30
N GLU A 102 2.07 0.36 16.75
CA GLU A 102 1.82 -0.83 17.58
C GLU A 102 1.91 -2.14 16.78
N ILE A 103 1.35 -2.18 15.56
CA ILE A 103 1.23 -3.42 14.79
C ILE A 103 1.72 -3.32 13.36
N LYS A 104 2.41 -2.23 13.00
CA LYS A 104 2.97 -2.01 11.66
C LYS A 104 1.92 -2.10 10.55
N GLN A 105 0.69 -1.67 10.81
CA GLN A 105 -0.29 -1.49 9.74
C GLN A 105 0.26 -0.47 8.74
N GLU A 106 0.43 -0.85 7.48
CA GLU A 106 0.99 0.03 6.45
C GLU A 106 -0.09 0.63 5.54
N HIS A 107 -1.17 -0.12 5.29
CA HIS A 107 -2.15 0.21 4.26
C HIS A 107 -3.35 0.96 4.84
N PHE A 108 -3.50 2.24 4.47
CA PHE A 108 -4.59 3.11 4.93
C PHE A 108 -5.34 3.75 3.76
N GLY A 109 -6.66 3.80 3.87
CA GLY A 109 -7.58 4.26 2.84
C GLY A 109 -8.24 5.60 3.18
N GLU A 110 -8.15 6.55 2.25
CA GLU A 110 -8.76 7.89 2.36
C GLU A 110 -9.70 8.18 1.19
N ASN A 111 -10.76 8.96 1.47
CA ASN A 111 -11.76 9.34 0.46
C ASN A 111 -11.61 10.77 -0.05
N TYR A 112 -10.95 11.65 0.69
CA TYR A 112 -10.89 13.08 0.40
C TYR A 112 -9.45 13.50 0.14
N ALA A 113 -9.20 14.08 -1.04
CA ALA A 113 -7.83 14.37 -1.49
C ALA A 113 -7.09 15.31 -0.54
N GLN A 114 -7.78 16.33 -0.01
CA GLN A 114 -7.20 17.27 0.94
C GLN A 114 -6.84 16.60 2.27
N GLU A 115 -7.76 15.82 2.85
CA GLU A 115 -7.50 15.05 4.08
C GLU A 115 -6.30 14.11 3.91
N LEU A 116 -6.22 13.42 2.77
CA LEU A 116 -5.11 12.54 2.46
C LEU A 116 -3.78 13.32 2.35
N THR A 117 -3.75 14.46 1.68
CA THR A 117 -2.53 15.30 1.60
C THR A 117 -2.07 15.75 2.98
N GLU A 118 -2.99 16.26 3.81
CA GLU A 118 -2.68 16.73 5.17
C GLU A 118 -2.18 15.59 6.06
N LYS A 119 -2.81 14.42 6.01
CA LYS A 119 -2.37 13.21 6.73
C LYS A 119 -1.01 12.73 6.25
N ALA A 120 -0.79 12.67 4.95
CA ALA A 120 0.47 12.21 4.37
C ALA A 120 1.64 13.15 4.71
N GLU A 121 1.37 14.44 4.93
CA GLU A 121 2.38 15.40 5.37
C GLU A 121 2.90 15.08 6.78
N VAL A 122 1.99 14.82 7.73
CA VAL A 122 2.31 14.70 9.17
C VAL A 122 2.57 13.29 9.67
N LEU A 123 2.23 12.25 8.88
CA LEU A 123 2.40 10.85 9.26
C LEU A 123 3.64 10.20 8.63
N PRO A 124 4.13 9.06 9.19
CA PRO A 124 5.31 8.36 8.68
C PRO A 124 5.22 8.03 7.18
N LYS A 125 6.32 8.25 6.45
CA LYS A 125 6.38 7.98 5.00
C LYS A 125 6.38 6.49 4.64
N SER A 126 6.53 5.61 5.62
CA SER A 126 6.36 4.16 5.48
C SER A 126 4.89 3.72 5.27
N ILE A 127 3.93 4.59 5.56
CA ILE A 127 2.52 4.35 5.26
C ILE A 127 2.32 4.28 3.74
N LYS A 128 1.54 3.30 3.30
CA LYS A 128 1.09 3.10 1.91
C LYS A 128 -0.32 3.65 1.79
N TRP A 129 -0.45 4.83 1.20
CA TRP A 129 -1.75 5.50 1.07
C TRP A 129 -2.56 4.96 -0.11
N HIS A 130 -3.83 4.70 0.16
CA HIS A 130 -4.84 4.26 -0.79
C HIS A 130 -5.85 5.37 -0.97
N PHE A 131 -5.99 5.93 -2.17
CA PHE A 131 -7.10 6.83 -2.47
C PHE A 131 -8.27 6.01 -3.03
N ILE A 132 -9.38 5.97 -2.29
CA ILE A 132 -10.55 5.11 -2.60
C ILE A 132 -11.86 5.90 -2.72
N GLY A 133 -11.80 7.24 -2.67
CA GLY A 133 -12.96 8.12 -2.86
C GLY A 133 -13.20 8.51 -4.32
N GLY A 134 -14.26 9.25 -4.58
CA GLY A 134 -14.48 9.82 -5.91
C GLY A 134 -13.41 10.88 -6.24
N LEU A 135 -12.60 10.63 -7.25
CA LEU A 135 -11.55 11.58 -7.69
C LEU A 135 -12.02 12.39 -8.90
N GLN A 136 -12.07 13.71 -8.77
CA GLN A 136 -12.29 14.60 -9.92
C GLN A 136 -11.00 14.67 -10.76
N SER A 137 -11.12 14.77 -12.09
CA SER A 137 -9.94 14.75 -12.98
C SER A 137 -8.94 15.88 -12.69
N ASN A 138 -9.42 17.06 -12.28
CA ASN A 138 -8.57 18.20 -11.91
C ASN A 138 -7.83 18.02 -10.57
N LYS A 139 -8.21 17.02 -9.76
CA LYS A 139 -7.53 16.66 -8.51
C LYS A 139 -6.54 15.50 -8.67
N CYS A 140 -6.60 14.78 -9.79
CA CYS A 140 -5.70 13.66 -10.10
C CYS A 140 -4.23 14.09 -10.10
N LYS A 141 -3.86 15.07 -10.95
CA LYS A 141 -2.48 15.53 -11.06
C LYS A 141 -1.95 16.07 -9.72
N PRO A 142 -2.63 17.00 -9.02
CA PRO A 142 -2.18 17.46 -7.70
C PRO A 142 -1.98 16.34 -6.68
N LEU A 143 -2.88 15.35 -6.64
CA LEU A 143 -2.78 14.25 -5.69
C LEU A 143 -1.50 13.42 -5.95
N ALA A 144 -1.29 13.01 -7.20
CA ALA A 144 -0.14 12.18 -7.57
C ALA A 144 1.20 12.93 -7.56
N SER A 145 1.21 14.26 -7.69
CA SER A 145 2.41 15.09 -7.65
C SER A 145 2.81 15.56 -6.25
N THR A 146 1.98 15.33 -5.23
CA THR A 146 2.21 15.86 -3.87
C THR A 146 2.54 14.78 -2.85
N ILE A 147 2.11 13.54 -3.09
CA ILE A 147 2.19 12.46 -2.10
C ILE A 147 3.13 11.36 -2.63
N PRO A 148 4.41 11.35 -2.23
CA PRO A 148 5.37 10.36 -2.71
C PRO A 148 4.97 8.92 -2.39
N ASN A 149 4.48 8.69 -1.17
CA ASN A 149 4.01 7.39 -0.67
C ASN A 149 2.52 7.10 -0.98
N LEU A 150 1.96 7.77 -2.00
CA LEU A 150 0.69 7.35 -2.61
C LEU A 150 0.94 6.01 -3.30
N TRP A 151 0.32 4.97 -2.78
CA TRP A 151 0.56 3.59 -3.21
C TRP A 151 -0.42 3.18 -4.30
N VAL A 152 -1.73 3.42 -4.10
CA VAL A 152 -2.76 3.11 -5.11
C VAL A 152 -3.83 4.18 -5.18
N VAL A 153 -4.38 4.39 -6.38
CA VAL A 153 -5.67 5.07 -6.59
C VAL A 153 -6.66 4.08 -7.16
N SER A 154 -7.74 3.80 -6.41
CA SER A 154 -8.68 2.72 -6.75
C SER A 154 -9.93 3.18 -7.48
N SER A 155 -10.06 4.48 -7.74
CA SER A 155 -11.27 5.13 -8.26
C SER A 155 -11.12 5.61 -9.72
N ILE A 156 -10.37 4.89 -10.56
CA ILE A 156 -10.11 5.28 -11.95
C ILE A 156 -11.23 4.75 -12.83
N ASP A 157 -11.97 5.64 -13.47
CA ASP A 157 -13.13 5.31 -14.29
C ASP A 157 -13.11 6.02 -15.65
N SER A 158 -11.95 6.61 -16.03
CA SER A 158 -11.83 7.32 -17.29
C SER A 158 -10.37 7.54 -17.68
N ILE A 159 -10.14 7.57 -19.00
CA ILE A 159 -8.84 7.86 -19.62
C ILE A 159 -8.28 9.18 -19.10
N LYS A 160 -9.13 10.21 -18.98
CA LYS A 160 -8.73 11.52 -18.48
C LYS A 160 -8.15 11.46 -17.06
N LYS A 161 -8.74 10.66 -16.15
CA LYS A 161 -8.20 10.50 -14.78
C LYS A 161 -6.86 9.77 -14.79
N ALA A 162 -6.76 8.66 -15.55
CA ALA A 162 -5.51 7.92 -15.71
C ALA A 162 -4.37 8.81 -16.23
N THR A 163 -4.60 9.54 -17.33
CA THR A 163 -3.61 10.45 -17.90
C THR A 163 -3.19 11.57 -16.91
N GLN A 164 -4.13 12.13 -16.16
CA GLN A 164 -3.78 13.17 -15.18
C GLN A 164 -2.98 12.62 -13.99
N LEU A 165 -3.25 11.40 -13.55
CA LEU A 165 -2.44 10.74 -12.51
C LEU A 165 -1.04 10.42 -13.00
N ASP A 166 -0.92 9.90 -14.22
CA ASP A 166 0.38 9.63 -14.84
C ASP A 166 1.24 10.90 -14.90
N LEU A 167 0.68 11.99 -15.41
CA LEU A 167 1.35 13.31 -15.46
C LEU A 167 1.72 13.84 -14.07
N GLY A 168 0.88 13.61 -13.06
CA GLY A 168 1.18 13.99 -11.67
C GLY A 168 2.33 13.18 -11.10
N ARG A 169 2.30 11.87 -11.28
CA ARG A 169 3.32 10.94 -10.79
C ARG A 169 4.68 11.22 -11.44
N ALA A 170 4.70 11.49 -12.74
CA ALA A 170 5.89 11.89 -13.50
C ALA A 170 6.54 13.17 -12.97
N SER A 171 5.77 14.06 -12.34
CA SER A 171 6.24 15.36 -11.83
C SER A 171 6.73 15.33 -10.38
N LEU A 172 6.71 14.18 -9.71
CA LEU A 172 7.24 14.06 -8.35
C LEU A 172 8.73 14.37 -8.29
N SER A 173 9.12 15.14 -7.27
CA SER A 173 10.51 15.44 -6.96
C SER A 173 10.77 15.24 -5.46
N PRO A 174 11.64 14.29 -5.06
CA PRO A 174 12.34 13.35 -5.93
C PRO A 174 11.38 12.37 -6.63
N PRO A 175 11.78 11.78 -7.77
CA PRO A 175 10.97 10.77 -8.45
C PRO A 175 10.64 9.61 -7.52
N ALA A 176 9.43 9.05 -7.65
CA ALA A 176 9.06 7.85 -6.91
C ALA A 176 9.89 6.65 -7.35
N THR A 177 10.28 5.80 -6.40
CA THR A 177 11.05 4.57 -6.68
C THR A 177 10.17 3.42 -7.21
N THR A 178 8.84 3.57 -7.13
CA THR A 178 7.87 2.60 -7.64
C THR A 178 6.77 3.31 -8.42
N PRO A 179 6.19 2.65 -9.44
CA PRO A 179 5.02 3.19 -10.13
C PRO A 179 3.87 3.40 -9.15
N LEU A 180 2.94 4.29 -9.51
CA LEU A 180 1.67 4.42 -8.79
C LEU A 180 0.75 3.28 -9.24
N TYR A 181 0.34 2.41 -8.32
CA TYR A 181 -0.65 1.40 -8.64
C TYR A 181 -2.01 2.06 -8.89
N VAL A 182 -2.81 1.46 -9.76
CA VAL A 182 -4.19 1.89 -10.00
C VAL A 182 -5.13 0.70 -10.08
N HIS A 183 -6.33 0.87 -9.56
CA HIS A 183 -7.46 0.02 -9.91
C HIS A 183 -8.42 0.77 -10.83
N VAL A 184 -8.97 0.06 -11.80
CA VAL A 184 -10.12 0.54 -12.56
C VAL A 184 -11.39 0.26 -11.77
N GLN A 185 -12.15 1.30 -11.46
CA GLN A 185 -13.44 1.19 -10.80
C GLN A 185 -14.51 0.80 -11.82
N VAL A 186 -15.16 -0.33 -11.58
CA VAL A 186 -16.23 -0.87 -12.43
C VAL A 186 -17.56 -0.71 -11.70
N ASN A 187 -18.57 -0.21 -12.39
CA ASN A 187 -19.94 -0.15 -11.86
C ASN A 187 -20.61 -1.52 -12.04
N THR A 188 -20.55 -2.36 -11.00
CA THR A 188 -21.15 -3.70 -11.01
C THR A 188 -22.63 -3.70 -10.61
N SER A 189 -23.14 -2.60 -10.04
CA SER A 189 -24.50 -2.59 -9.50
C SER A 189 -25.57 -2.35 -10.57
N GLY A 190 -25.18 -1.86 -11.75
CA GLY A 190 -26.10 -1.48 -12.82
C GLY A 190 -26.91 -0.21 -12.52
N GLU A 191 -26.56 0.53 -11.47
CA GLU A 191 -27.23 1.79 -11.14
C GLU A 191 -26.52 2.93 -11.87
N GLU A 192 -27.20 3.63 -12.78
CA GLU A 192 -26.62 4.72 -13.61
C GLU A 192 -26.02 5.85 -12.76
N ALA A 193 -26.56 6.08 -11.56
CA ALA A 193 -26.10 7.14 -10.67
C ALA A 193 -24.74 6.85 -9.99
N LYS A 194 -24.22 5.62 -10.09
CA LYS A 194 -22.94 5.25 -9.48
C LYS A 194 -21.76 5.46 -10.42
N SER A 195 -20.63 5.81 -9.81
CA SER A 195 -19.35 5.96 -10.49
C SER A 195 -18.73 4.62 -10.88
N GLY A 196 -17.89 4.64 -11.91
CA GLY A 196 -17.20 3.48 -12.46
C GLY A 196 -17.54 3.26 -13.93
N CYS A 197 -16.62 2.63 -14.65
CA CYS A 197 -16.84 2.19 -16.02
C CYS A 197 -17.90 1.10 -16.07
N GLN A 198 -18.64 1.02 -17.18
CA GLN A 198 -19.45 -0.15 -17.46
C GLN A 198 -18.54 -1.35 -17.78
N PRO A 199 -18.91 -2.57 -17.33
CA PRO A 199 -18.24 -3.79 -17.74
C PRO A 199 -18.14 -3.93 -19.26
N GLY A 200 -17.08 -4.54 -19.77
CA GLY A 200 -16.86 -4.78 -21.18
C GLY A 200 -15.98 -3.71 -21.86
N ALA A 201 -16.44 -3.18 -22.99
CA ALA A 201 -15.59 -2.39 -23.90
C ALA A 201 -15.00 -1.13 -23.24
N GLU A 202 -15.78 -0.41 -22.43
CA GLU A 202 -15.32 0.80 -21.73
C GLU A 202 -14.19 0.47 -20.74
N THR A 203 -14.38 -0.56 -19.91
CA THR A 203 -13.38 -1.01 -18.94
C THR A 203 -12.12 -1.51 -19.65
N LEU A 204 -12.27 -2.28 -20.73
CA LEU A 204 -11.16 -2.77 -21.54
C LEU A 204 -10.35 -1.64 -22.17
N GLU A 205 -11.01 -0.65 -22.77
CA GLU A 205 -10.36 0.52 -23.38
C GLU A 205 -9.52 1.29 -22.35
N LEU A 206 -10.08 1.53 -21.17
CA LEU A 206 -9.37 2.20 -20.08
C LEU A 206 -8.15 1.38 -19.60
N CYS A 207 -8.30 0.07 -19.44
CA CYS A 207 -7.19 -0.79 -19.03
C CYS A 207 -6.05 -0.81 -20.06
N ARG A 208 -6.38 -0.87 -21.37
CA ARG A 208 -5.39 -0.75 -22.45
C ARG A 208 -4.69 0.60 -22.39
N HIS A 209 -5.45 1.69 -22.22
CA HIS A 209 -4.86 3.02 -22.12
C HIS A 209 -3.85 3.14 -20.98
N ILE A 210 -4.19 2.62 -19.79
CA ILE A 210 -3.28 2.61 -18.64
C ILE A 210 -2.00 1.82 -18.96
N LYS A 211 -2.14 0.62 -19.55
CA LYS A 211 -1.01 -0.26 -19.84
C LYS A 211 -0.08 0.31 -20.92
N ASP A 212 -0.65 0.91 -21.95
CA ASP A 212 0.10 1.28 -23.16
C ASP A 212 0.60 2.73 -23.12
N ASN A 213 -0.08 3.63 -22.39
CA ASN A 213 0.17 5.07 -22.45
C ASN A 213 0.51 5.73 -21.10
N CYS A 214 0.46 5.02 -19.97
CA CYS A 214 0.74 5.58 -18.65
C CYS A 214 1.99 4.96 -18.02
N ALA A 215 3.17 5.41 -18.44
CA ALA A 215 4.46 4.84 -18.03
C ALA A 215 4.77 4.92 -16.52
N ASN A 216 4.09 5.80 -15.78
CA ASN A 216 4.27 6.01 -14.35
C ASN A 216 3.19 5.32 -13.51
N LEU A 217 2.22 4.68 -14.17
CA LEU A 217 1.16 3.93 -13.54
C LEU A 217 1.38 2.42 -13.74
N GLN A 218 0.87 1.64 -12.81
CA GLN A 218 0.79 0.19 -12.95
C GLN A 218 -0.65 -0.26 -12.70
N LEU A 219 -1.28 -0.86 -13.71
CA LEU A 219 -2.60 -1.47 -13.55
C LEU A 219 -2.47 -2.67 -12.60
N LEU A 220 -3.05 -2.54 -11.40
CA LEU A 220 -3.00 -3.56 -10.35
C LEU A 220 -4.20 -4.51 -10.43
N GLY A 221 -5.37 -3.99 -10.81
CA GLY A 221 -6.59 -4.77 -10.82
C GLY A 221 -7.86 -3.95 -11.02
N LEU A 222 -8.98 -4.52 -10.60
CA LEU A 222 -10.30 -3.88 -10.65
C LEU A 222 -10.82 -3.57 -9.25
N MET A 223 -11.70 -2.59 -9.15
CA MET A 223 -12.37 -2.20 -7.91
C MET A 223 -13.88 -2.08 -8.12
N THR A 224 -14.69 -2.53 -7.17
CA THR A 224 -16.11 -2.16 -7.10
C THR A 224 -16.52 -1.72 -5.70
N ILE A 225 -17.48 -0.80 -5.66
CA ILE A 225 -18.21 -0.41 -4.43
C ILE A 225 -19.44 -1.32 -4.24
N GLY A 226 -20.00 -1.88 -5.31
CA GLY A 226 -21.20 -2.70 -5.29
C GLY A 226 -22.50 -1.95 -4.96
N ALA A 227 -23.58 -2.71 -4.77
CA ALA A 227 -24.87 -2.22 -4.27
C ALA A 227 -24.93 -2.32 -2.74
N ILE A 228 -25.45 -1.26 -2.09
CA ILE A 228 -25.61 -1.24 -0.63
C ILE A 228 -26.49 -2.40 -0.17
N ALA A 229 -27.62 -2.64 -0.86
CA ALA A 229 -28.53 -3.73 -0.50
C ALA A 229 -27.88 -5.11 -0.62
N ARG A 230 -27.08 -5.35 -1.68
CA ARG A 230 -26.35 -6.61 -1.86
C ARG A 230 -25.22 -6.77 -0.85
N SER A 231 -24.50 -5.69 -0.56
CA SER A 231 -23.47 -5.62 0.49
C SER A 231 -24.05 -6.06 1.84
N GLN A 232 -25.17 -5.47 2.26
CA GLN A 232 -25.83 -5.82 3.52
C GLN A 232 -26.38 -7.26 3.57
N ALA A 233 -26.76 -7.81 2.42
CA ALA A 233 -27.26 -9.19 2.32
C ALA A 233 -26.15 -10.24 2.18
N THR A 234 -24.88 -9.82 2.00
CA THR A 234 -23.77 -10.73 1.74
C THR A 234 -23.40 -11.49 3.01
N THR A 235 -23.23 -12.81 2.87
CA THR A 235 -22.61 -13.66 3.89
C THR A 235 -21.49 -14.48 3.25
N PRO A 236 -20.61 -15.12 4.04
CA PRO A 236 -19.59 -16.02 3.50
C PRO A 236 -20.16 -17.25 2.77
N GLU A 237 -21.44 -17.55 2.94
CA GLU A 237 -22.13 -18.72 2.41
C GLU A 237 -22.99 -18.40 1.16
N ASN A 238 -23.12 -17.13 0.77
CA ASN A 238 -23.90 -16.73 -0.40
C ASN A 238 -23.05 -15.96 -1.43
N GLU A 239 -23.56 -15.92 -2.66
CA GLU A 239 -22.95 -15.12 -3.72
C GLU A 239 -23.46 -13.69 -3.66
N ASN A 240 -22.53 -12.73 -3.79
CA ASN A 240 -22.87 -11.35 -4.09
C ASN A 240 -22.71 -11.10 -5.59
N GLU A 241 -23.81 -10.73 -6.26
CA GLU A 241 -23.87 -10.48 -7.70
C GLU A 241 -22.84 -9.44 -8.18
N ASP A 242 -22.51 -8.45 -7.35
CA ASP A 242 -21.49 -7.45 -7.67
C ASP A 242 -20.09 -8.07 -7.75
N PHE A 243 -19.78 -8.99 -6.83
CA PHE A 243 -18.48 -9.68 -6.79
C PHE A 243 -18.38 -10.70 -7.93
N VAL A 244 -19.49 -11.38 -8.27
CA VAL A 244 -19.55 -12.24 -9.46
C VAL A 244 -19.28 -11.42 -10.72
N ALA A 245 -19.93 -10.27 -10.87
CA ALA A 245 -19.76 -9.39 -12.03
C ALA A 245 -18.31 -8.91 -12.15
N LEU A 246 -17.69 -8.44 -11.05
CA LEU A 246 -16.30 -7.99 -11.07
C LEU A 246 -15.33 -9.12 -11.42
N THR A 247 -15.57 -10.33 -10.90
CA THR A 247 -14.74 -11.51 -11.18
C THR A 247 -14.80 -11.89 -12.66
N LYS A 248 -16.00 -11.90 -13.25
CA LYS A 248 -16.20 -12.17 -14.69
C LYS A 248 -15.50 -11.13 -15.55
N GLU A 249 -15.61 -9.85 -15.19
CA GLU A 249 -14.94 -8.76 -15.89
C GLU A 249 -13.41 -8.93 -15.84
N ARG A 250 -12.86 -9.23 -14.65
CA ARG A 250 -11.44 -9.50 -14.46
C ARG A 250 -10.97 -10.65 -15.35
N ASP A 251 -11.70 -11.76 -15.35
CA ASP A 251 -11.33 -12.94 -16.16
C ASP A 251 -11.37 -12.64 -17.67
N ALA A 252 -12.31 -11.81 -18.13
CA ALA A 252 -12.38 -11.36 -19.52
C ALA A 252 -11.18 -10.47 -19.87
N LEU A 253 -10.85 -9.50 -19.03
CA LEU A 253 -9.71 -8.60 -19.24
C LEU A 253 -8.37 -9.34 -19.21
N VAL A 254 -8.20 -10.34 -18.33
CA VAL A 254 -6.97 -11.15 -18.29
C VAL A 254 -6.77 -11.90 -19.61
N LYS A 255 -7.84 -12.37 -20.26
CA LYS A 255 -7.73 -13.01 -21.59
C LYS A 255 -7.29 -12.02 -22.68
N GLU A 256 -7.78 -10.78 -22.61
CA GLU A 256 -7.48 -9.74 -23.61
C GLU A 256 -6.13 -9.06 -23.41
N LEU A 257 -5.73 -8.84 -22.16
CA LEU A 257 -4.55 -8.05 -21.80
C LEU A 257 -3.35 -8.91 -21.40
N GLY A 258 -3.59 -10.15 -20.96
CA GLY A 258 -2.60 -10.99 -20.29
C GLY A 258 -2.20 -10.47 -18.91
N GLY A 259 -1.53 -11.32 -18.13
CA GLY A 259 -1.07 -11.01 -16.77
C GLY A 259 -2.11 -11.30 -15.69
N GLU A 260 -1.92 -10.72 -14.51
CA GLU A 260 -2.79 -10.90 -13.35
C GLU A 260 -3.43 -9.57 -12.97
N LEU A 261 -4.69 -9.64 -12.54
CA LEU A 261 -5.46 -8.51 -12.04
C LEU A 261 -6.10 -8.92 -10.71
N GLU A 262 -5.80 -8.17 -9.65
CA GLU A 262 -6.45 -8.39 -8.36
C GLU A 262 -7.86 -7.78 -8.31
N LEU A 263 -8.63 -8.16 -7.30
CA LEU A 263 -9.96 -7.64 -7.05
C LEU A 263 -9.94 -6.87 -5.72
N SER A 264 -10.18 -5.56 -5.78
CA SER A 264 -10.46 -4.73 -4.62
C SER A 264 -11.98 -4.66 -4.44
N MET A 265 -12.51 -5.50 -3.56
CA MET A 265 -13.94 -5.58 -3.25
C MET A 265 -14.15 -6.10 -1.83
N GLY A 266 -15.24 -5.67 -1.17
CA GLY A 266 -15.49 -5.94 0.24
C GLY A 266 -15.17 -4.74 1.14
N MET A 267 -16.16 -4.38 1.96
CA MET A 267 -16.19 -3.34 2.98
C MET A 267 -16.63 -3.95 4.31
N SER A 268 -16.82 -3.13 5.34
CA SER A 268 -17.13 -3.60 6.70
C SER A 268 -18.26 -4.63 6.80
N ASP A 269 -19.29 -4.52 5.95
CA ASP A 269 -20.49 -5.35 6.04
C ASP A 269 -20.42 -6.65 5.21
N ASP A 270 -19.49 -6.74 4.26
CA ASP A 270 -19.44 -7.84 3.27
C ASP A 270 -18.02 -8.37 2.98
N PHE A 271 -16.99 -7.91 3.69
CA PHE A 271 -15.61 -8.30 3.39
C PHE A 271 -15.36 -9.80 3.55
N GLU A 272 -16.00 -10.50 4.48
CA GLU A 272 -15.82 -11.95 4.63
C GLU A 272 -16.31 -12.71 3.39
N GLY A 273 -17.47 -12.32 2.84
CA GLY A 273 -18.00 -12.86 1.59
C GLY A 273 -17.11 -12.48 0.40
N ALA A 274 -16.64 -11.23 0.34
CA ALA A 274 -15.70 -10.79 -0.69
C ALA A 274 -14.40 -11.60 -0.67
N VAL A 275 -13.85 -11.89 0.51
CA VAL A 275 -12.68 -12.76 0.66
C VAL A 275 -13.00 -14.15 0.17
N ALA A 276 -14.10 -14.77 0.60
CA ALA A 276 -14.51 -16.10 0.14
C ALA A 276 -14.65 -16.18 -1.39
N MET A 277 -15.10 -15.08 -2.02
CA MET A 277 -15.27 -14.96 -3.48
C MET A 277 -14.02 -14.50 -4.23
N GLY A 278 -12.84 -14.48 -3.61
CA GLY A 278 -11.58 -14.27 -4.32
C GLY A 278 -11.03 -12.85 -4.29
N SER A 279 -11.55 -11.96 -3.42
CA SER A 279 -10.97 -10.62 -3.22
C SER A 279 -9.48 -10.70 -2.85
N GLY A 280 -8.66 -9.86 -3.49
CA GLY A 280 -7.25 -9.65 -3.18
C GLY A 280 -7.01 -8.49 -2.20
N GLU A 281 -8.00 -7.61 -2.06
CA GLU A 281 -7.97 -6.45 -1.18
C GLU A 281 -9.37 -6.12 -0.64
N VAL A 282 -9.47 -5.95 0.68
CA VAL A 282 -10.70 -5.50 1.37
C VAL A 282 -10.48 -4.17 2.08
N ARG A 283 -11.53 -3.35 2.13
CA ARG A 283 -11.48 -1.95 2.60
C ARG A 283 -12.38 -1.74 3.80
N VAL A 284 -11.85 -1.95 5.01
CA VAL A 284 -12.65 -1.99 6.25
C VAL A 284 -12.44 -0.71 7.06
N GLY A 285 -13.55 -0.07 7.47
CA GLY A 285 -13.52 1.21 8.19
C GLY A 285 -14.22 1.16 9.54
N SER A 286 -15.55 1.11 9.53
CA SER A 286 -16.38 1.14 10.76
C SER A 286 -16.04 0.03 11.75
N THR A 287 -15.74 -1.19 11.27
CA THR A 287 -15.35 -2.32 12.13
C THR A 287 -14.02 -2.06 12.87
N ILE A 288 -13.11 -1.27 12.27
CA ILE A 288 -11.81 -0.94 12.87
C ILE A 288 -11.93 0.29 13.77
N PHE A 289 -12.41 1.41 13.22
CA PHE A 289 -12.33 2.73 13.86
C PHE A 289 -13.61 3.15 14.61
N GLY A 290 -14.69 2.37 14.53
CA GLY A 290 -16.00 2.72 15.08
C GLY A 290 -16.70 3.85 14.30
N THR A 291 -17.71 4.45 14.94
CA THR A 291 -18.55 5.52 14.37
C THR A 291 -17.74 6.76 13.98
N ARG A 292 -18.20 7.48 12.95
CA ARG A 292 -17.52 8.67 12.41
C ARG A 292 -18.03 9.92 13.14
N PRO A 293 -17.18 10.92 13.40
CA PRO A 293 -17.66 12.24 13.78
C PRO A 293 -18.44 12.88 12.61
N ALA A 294 -19.24 13.90 12.90
CA ALA A 294 -19.85 14.70 11.83
C ALA A 294 -18.73 15.40 11.04
N LYS A 295 -18.90 15.55 9.71
CA LYS A 295 -17.87 16.13 8.84
C LYS A 295 -17.44 17.55 9.26
N ALA A 296 -18.36 18.32 9.82
CA ALA A 296 -18.10 19.68 10.31
C ALA A 296 -17.15 19.72 11.53
N ASP A 297 -17.10 18.63 12.29
CA ASP A 297 -16.33 18.54 13.53
C ASP A 297 -14.97 17.84 13.33
N PHE A 298 -14.61 17.53 12.08
CA PHE A 298 -13.39 16.78 11.76
C PHE A 298 -12.17 17.69 11.56
N SER A 299 -11.11 17.40 12.32
CA SER A 299 -9.76 17.96 12.16
C SER A 299 -8.75 16.82 12.01
N VAL A 300 -7.78 16.95 11.09
CA VAL A 300 -6.72 15.96 10.89
C VAL A 300 -5.84 15.81 12.12
N LYS A 301 -5.53 16.92 12.80
CA LYS A 301 -4.62 16.96 13.96
C LYS A 301 -5.30 16.64 15.30
N GLY A 302 -6.62 16.40 15.30
CA GLY A 302 -7.43 16.37 16.51
C GLY A 302 -7.79 17.76 16.99
#